data_AF-A0A7V9CGW3-F1
#
_entry.id   AF-A0A7V9CGW3-F1
#
_cell.length_a   1.000
_cell.length_b   1.000
_cell.length_c   1.000
_cell.angle_alpha   90.00
_cell.angle_beta   90.00
_cell.angle_gamma   90.00
#
_symmetry.space_group_name_H-M   'P 1'
#
loop_
_entity.id
_entity.type
_entity.pdbx_description
1 polymer ?
#
loop_
_entity_poly.entity_id
_entity_poly.type
_entity_poly.pdbx_seq_one_letter_code
_entity_poly.pdbx_strand_id
1 'polypeptide(L)' 'MPDPDALENLRAEARLAQQRLDLYRAKAYGMRATSPERMRELERRAVAARERLAFAQSRTTDDPGV' A
#
# COMPACT_ATOMS: atom_id res chain seq x y z
N MET A 1 8.97 -17.60 10.58
CA MET A 1 8.28 -16.38 11.03
C MET A 1 8.82 -15.13 10.35
N PRO A 2 8.01 -14.39 9.55
CA PRO A 2 8.33 -13.01 9.21
C PRO A 2 8.36 -12.16 10.48
N ASP A 3 9.34 -11.26 10.57
CA ASP A 3 9.52 -10.39 11.73
C ASP A 3 8.25 -9.55 11.98
N PRO A 4 7.72 -9.49 13.22
CA PRO A 4 6.53 -8.67 13.52
C PRO A 4 6.76 -7.20 13.17
N ASP A 5 7.99 -6.72 13.33
CA ASP A 5 8.41 -5.37 12.91
C ASP A 5 8.39 -5.22 11.39
N ALA A 6 8.74 -6.27 10.63
CA ALA A 6 8.65 -6.27 9.18
C ALA A 6 7.19 -6.23 8.68
N LEU A 7 6.28 -6.94 9.36
CA LEU A 7 4.86 -6.91 9.02
C LEU A 7 4.24 -5.54 9.32
N GLU A 8 4.58 -4.93 10.45
CA GLU A 8 4.09 -3.61 10.82
C GLU A 8 4.64 -2.52 9.87
N ASN A 9 5.90 -2.64 9.45
CA ASN A 9 6.48 -1.77 8.43
C ASN A 9 5.72 -1.87 7.09
N LEU A 10 5.35 -3.08 6.65
CA LEU A 10 4.55 -3.29 5.45
C LEU A 10 3.13 -2.71 5.58
N ARG A 11 2.52 -2.79 6.77
CA ARG A 11 1.22 -2.14 7.05
C ARG A 11 1.34 -0.62 6.96
N ALA A 12 2.35 -0.05 7.59
CA ALA A 12 2.63 1.38 7.55
C ALA A 12 2.87 1.86 6.10
N GLU A 13 3.65 1.11 5.31
CA GLU A 13 3.91 1.41 3.90
C GLU A 13 2.61 1.39 3.07
N ALA A 14 1.81 0.32 3.18
CA ALA A 14 0.54 0.19 2.46
C ALA A 14 -0.43 1.33 2.82
N ARG A 15 -0.51 1.68 4.11
CA ARG A 15 -1.34 2.78 4.59
C ARG A 15 -0.86 4.13 4.06
N LEU A 16 0.45 4.39 4.05
CA LEU A 16 1.01 5.63 3.53
C LEU A 16 0.80 5.76 2.01
N ALA A 17 0.98 4.67 1.26
CA ALA A 17 0.75 4.65 -0.18
C ALA A 17 -0.73 4.95 -0.51
N GLN A 18 -1.65 4.34 0.22
CA GLN A 18 -3.09 4.60 0.08
C GLN A 18 -3.44 6.07 0.40
N GLN A 19 -2.95 6.60 1.53
CA GLN A 19 -3.18 8.00 1.91
C GLN A 19 -2.67 8.99 0.85
N ARG A 20 -1.52 8.71 0.24
CA ARG A 20 -0.98 9.54 -0.86
C ARG A 20 -1.86 9.49 -2.10
N LEU A 21 -2.38 8.32 -2.45
CA LEU A 21 -3.31 8.16 -3.56
C LEU A 21 -4.62 8.93 -3.29
N ASP A 22 -5.20 8.78 -2.10
CA ASP A 22 -6.46 9.44 -1.73
C ASP A 22 -6.33 10.96 -1.72
N LEU A 23 -5.22 11.48 -1.18
CA LEU A 23 -4.91 12.91 -1.24
C LEU A 23 -4.78 13.40 -2.68
N TYR A 24 -4.12 12.62 -3.55
CA TYR A 24 -3.94 12.99 -4.95
C TYR A 24 -5.26 12.95 -5.73
N ARG A 25 -6.12 11.96 -5.46
CA ARG A 25 -7.48 11.88 -5.99
C ARG A 25 -8.33 13.07 -5.55
N ALA A 26 -8.32 13.43 -4.27
CA ALA A 26 -9.02 14.60 -3.75
C ALA A 26 -8.57 15.90 -4.45
N LYS A 27 -7.26 16.05 -4.71
CA LYS A 27 -6.72 17.18 -5.48
C LYS A 27 -7.23 17.20 -6.92
N ALA A 28 -7.30 16.04 -7.58
CA ALA A 28 -7.82 15.92 -8.94
C ALA A 28 -9.31 16.32 -9.03
N TYR A 29 -10.12 15.88 -8.06
CA TYR A 29 -11.55 16.24 -8.00
C TYR A 29 -11.78 17.73 -7.71
N GLY A 30 -10.86 18.39 -7.02
CA GLY A 30 -10.92 19.83 -6.73
C GLY A 30 -10.54 20.76 -7.90
N MET A 31 -10.68 20.31 -9.15
CA MET A 31 -10.35 21.05 -10.38
C MET A 31 -8.87 21.50 -10.51
N ARG A 32 -7.94 20.96 -9.71
CA ARG A 32 -6.50 21.19 -9.95
C ARG A 32 -6.04 20.35 -11.13
N ALA A 33 -5.22 20.93 -11.99
CA ALA A 33 -4.50 20.19 -13.02
C ALA A 33 -3.58 19.15 -12.34
N THR A 34 -3.98 17.88 -12.37
CA THR A 34 -3.19 16.75 -11.90
C THR A 34 -2.72 15.91 -13.07
N SER A 35 -1.46 15.47 -13.07
CA SER A 35 -0.96 14.54 -14.09
C SER A 35 -1.63 13.16 -13.94
N PRO A 36 -2.26 12.62 -15.01
CA PRO A 36 -2.86 11.29 -15.00
C PRO A 36 -1.80 10.18 -14.91
N GLU A 37 -0.59 10.42 -15.41
CA GLU A 37 0.53 9.48 -15.29
C GLU A 37 0.98 9.34 -13.83
N ARG A 38 1.02 10.47 -13.11
CA ARG A 38 1.33 10.47 -11.68
C ARG A 38 0.26 9.75 -10.86
N MET A 39 -1.02 9.85 -11.26
CA MET A 39 -2.11 9.09 -10.64
C MET A 39 -1.90 7.58 -10.81
N ARG A 40 -1.66 7.12 -12.05
CA ARG A 40 -1.39 5.70 -12.35
C ARG A 40 -0.19 5.16 -11.58
N GLU A 41 0.85 5.96 -11.41
CA GLU A 41 2.02 5.58 -10.62
C GLU A 41 1.69 5.42 -9.13
N LEU A 42 0.90 6.33 -8.55
CA LEU A 42 0.46 6.21 -7.16
C LEU A 42 -0.44 4.99 -6.96
N GLU A 43 -1.31 4.69 -7.92
CA GLU A 43 -2.15 3.48 -7.91
C GLU A 43 -1.30 2.22 -7.93
N ARG A 44 -0.33 2.12 -8.84
CA ARG A 44 0.59 0.98 -8.90
C ARG A 44 1.35 0.77 -7.61
N ARG A 45 1.85 1.85 -6.99
CA ARG A 45 2.55 1.80 -5.71
C ARG A 45 1.65 1.32 -4.57
N ALA A 46 0.40 1.81 -4.52
CA ALA A 46 -0.57 1.39 -3.52
C ALA A 46 -0.92 -0.10 -3.68
N VAL A 47 -1.11 -0.57 -4.91
CA VAL A 47 -1.35 -1.99 -5.21
C VAL A 47 -0.16 -2.85 -4.78
N ALA A 48 1.06 -2.51 -5.24
CA ALA A 48 2.25 -3.29 -4.91
C ALA A 48 2.53 -3.36 -3.40
N ALA A 49 2.29 -2.28 -2.66
CA ALA A 49 2.45 -2.28 -1.20
C ALA A 49 1.41 -3.18 -0.51
N ARG A 50 0.16 -3.16 -1.00
CA ARG A 50 -0.92 -4.04 -0.48
C ARG A 50 -0.66 -5.51 -0.79
N GLU A 51 -0.14 -5.83 -1.98
CA GLU A 51 0.23 -7.19 -2.36
C GLU A 51 1.35 -7.74 -1.49
N ARG A 52 2.42 -6.94 -1.25
CA ARG A 52 3.50 -7.33 -0.32
C ARG A 52 2.98 -7.59 1.08
N LEU A 53 2.09 -6.72 1.57
CA LEU A 53 1.45 -6.90 2.86
C LEU A 53 0.60 -8.18 2.91
N ALA A 54 -0.24 -8.42 1.89
CA ALA A 54 -1.09 -9.60 1.82
C ALA A 54 -0.26 -10.90 1.78
N PHE A 55 0.83 -10.91 1.02
CA PHE A 55 1.76 -12.04 0.96
C PHE A 55 2.47 -12.28 2.30
N ALA A 56 2.90 -11.23 2.99
CA ALA A 56 3.50 -11.37 4.32
C ALA A 56 2.48 -11.85 5.36
N GLN A 57 1.23 -11.40 5.28
CA GLN A 57 0.15 -11.87 6.15
C GLN A 57 -0.18 -13.34 5.90
N SER A 58 -0.32 -13.78 4.65
CA SER A 58 -0.60 -15.18 4.33
C SER A 58 0.52 -16.10 4.84
N ARG A 59 1.78 -15.69 4.69
CA ARG A 59 2.96 -16.40 5.23
C ARG A 59 3.02 -16.46 6.76
N THR A 60 2.32 -15.56 7.45
CA THR A 60 2.22 -15.57 8.92
C THR A 60 1.06 -16.47 9.37
N THR A 61 -0.05 -16.46 8.63
CA THR A 61 -1.25 -17.27 8.92
C THR A 61 -1.08 -18.75 8.54
N ASP A 62 -0.29 -19.04 7.50
CA ASP A 62 0.02 -20.39 7.01
C ASP A 62 1.20 -21.05 7.77
N ASP A 63 1.64 -20.48 8.88
CA ASP A 63 2.60 -21.09 9.82
C ASP A 63 1.79 -21.69 11.00
N PRO A 64 1.18 -22.89 10.87
CA PRO A 64 0.80 -23.66 12.04
C PRO A 64 2.11 -24.16 12.63
N GLY A 65 2.46 -23.62 13.79
CA GLY A 65 3.65 -24.02 14.52
C GLY A 65 3.84 -25.53 14.59
N VAL A 66 5.10 -25.92 14.47
CA VAL A 66 5.70 -27.24 14.75
C VAL A 66 5.11 -27.88 16.01
#